data_AF-A0A0C2WEU3-F1
#
_entry.id   AF-A0A0C2WEU3-F1
#
_cell.length_a   1.000
_cell.length_b   1.000
_cell.length_c   1.000
_cell.angle_alpha   90.00
_cell.angle_beta   90.00
_cell.angle_gamma   90.00
#
_symmetry.space_group_name_H-M   'P 1'
#
loop_
_entity.id
_entity.type
_entity.pdbx_description
1 polymer ?
#
loop_
_entity_poly.entity_id
_entity_poly.type
_entity_poly.pdbx_seq_one_letter_code
_entity_poly.pdbx_strand_id
1 'polypeptide(L)'
;DEIQLYLSTETEDIKIDPIRWWHEKRKTYPRLYRMALDYLTIPATSVDVERLFSRGRLVLAHTRSRLSVLSTRSLLCLGSWSLLDLVRDEDVRAVV
;
A
#
# COMPACT_ATOMS: atom_id res chain seq x y z
N ASP A 1 9.20 28.65 -7.39
CA ASP A 1 9.27 27.24 -7.79
C ASP A 1 9.04 26.39 -6.54
N GLU A 2 8.29 25.29 -6.64
CA GLU A 2 7.86 24.49 -5.48
C GLU A 2 9.06 23.86 -4.76
N ILE A 3 10.05 23.39 -5.54
CA ILE A 3 11.27 22.78 -5.02
C ILE A 3 12.10 23.81 -4.23
N GLN A 4 12.28 25.02 -4.75
CA GLN A 4 13.04 26.06 -4.05
C GLN A 4 12.37 26.47 -2.73
N LEU A 5 11.04 26.57 -2.72
CA LEU A 5 10.28 26.86 -1.50
C LEU A 5 10.40 25.75 -0.45
N TYR A 6 10.33 24.49 -0.88
CA TYR A 6 10.51 23.34 0.01
C TYR A 6 11.93 23.32 0.60
N LEU A 7 12.96 23.52 -0.23
CA LEU A 7 14.36 23.53 0.20
C LEU A 7 14.71 24.72 1.10
N SER A 8 13.95 25.82 1.05
CA SER A 8 14.11 26.97 1.93
C SER A 8 13.31 26.87 3.23
N THR A 9 12.45 25.85 3.38
CA THR A 9 11.65 25.64 4.59
C THR A 9 12.49 24.94 5.66
N GLU A 10 12.19 25.18 6.94
CA GLU A 10 12.83 24.48 8.04
C GLU A 10 12.60 22.97 7.98
N THR A 11 13.56 22.20 8.47
CA THR A 11 13.45 20.74 8.52
C THR A 11 12.45 20.30 9.59
N GLU A 12 11.56 19.41 9.22
CA GLU A 12 10.57 18.81 10.11
C GLU A 12 11.18 17.75 11.04
N ASP A 13 10.53 17.48 12.17
CA ASP A 13 10.93 16.41 13.11
C ASP A 13 10.77 15.03 12.46
N ILE A 14 11.73 14.13 12.72
CA ILE A 14 11.73 12.72 12.29
C ILE A 14 10.48 11.96 12.76
N LYS A 15 9.84 12.41 13.83
CA LYS A 15 8.62 11.77 14.37
C LYS A 15 7.37 12.02 13.53
N ILE A 16 7.42 12.95 12.58
CA ILE A 16 6.27 13.28 11.73
C ILE A 16 6.12 12.19 10.66
N ASP A 17 4.87 11.76 10.42
CA ASP A 17 4.55 10.89 9.30
C ASP A 17 4.75 11.68 7.98
N PRO A 18 5.73 11.31 7.14
CA PRO A 18 6.04 12.05 5.94
C PRO A 18 4.91 12.00 4.90
N ILE A 19 4.17 10.89 4.82
CA ILE A 19 3.04 10.75 3.88
C ILE A 19 1.94 11.72 4.28
N ARG A 20 1.60 11.76 5.56
CA ARG A 20 0.60 12.68 6.09
C ARG A 20 1.01 14.15 5.89
N TRP A 21 2.26 14.48 6.19
CA TRP A 21 2.78 15.85 6.02
C TRP A 21 2.65 16.34 4.58
N TRP A 22 3.07 15.50 3.62
CA TRP A 22 2.94 15.78 2.20
C TRP A 22 1.47 15.99 1.81
N HIS A 23 0.57 15.14 2.31
CA HIS A 23 -0.87 15.24 2.04
C HIS A 23 -1.49 16.55 2.55
N GLU A 24 -1.06 17.02 3.72
CA GLU A 24 -1.50 18.29 4.30
C GLU A 24 -0.99 19.49 3.48
N LYS A 25 0.23 19.40 2.93
CA LYS A 25 0.86 20.46 2.11
C LYS A 25 0.51 20.43 0.61
N ARG A 26 -0.39 19.54 0.16
CA ARG A 26 -0.78 19.42 -1.26
C ARG A 26 -1.25 20.72 -1.92
N LYS A 27 -1.79 21.67 -1.15
CA LYS A 27 -2.20 22.99 -1.65
C LYS A 27 -1.00 23.93 -1.88
N THR A 28 0.04 23.79 -1.06
CA THR A 28 1.28 24.56 -1.16
C THR A 28 2.21 23.99 -2.24
N TYR A 29 2.22 22.67 -2.40
CA TYR A 29 3.12 21.92 -3.29
C TYR A 29 2.34 21.01 -4.26
N PRO A 30 1.47 21.54 -5.13
CA PRO A 30 0.54 20.71 -5.92
C PRO A 30 1.21 19.71 -6.87
N ARG A 31 2.45 19.98 -7.33
CA ARG A 31 3.21 19.06 -8.19
C ARG A 31 4.20 18.24 -7.38
N LEU A 32 4.95 18.89 -6.50
CA LEU A 32 6.00 18.25 -5.71
C LEU A 32 5.44 17.22 -4.73
N TYR A 33 4.24 17.46 -4.17
CA TYR A 33 3.51 16.48 -3.35
C TYR A 33 3.31 15.13 -4.05
N ARG A 34 2.91 15.15 -5.32
CA ARG A 34 2.60 13.93 -6.07
C ARG A 34 3.86 13.10 -6.26
N MET A 35 4.95 13.74 -6.67
CA MET A 35 6.25 13.10 -6.78
C MET A 35 6.72 12.55 -5.44
N ALA A 36 6.59 13.32 -4.36
CA ALA A 36 7.00 12.87 -3.03
C ALA A 36 6.24 11.61 -2.58
N LEU A 37 4.92 11.54 -2.81
CA LEU A 37 4.16 10.33 -2.51
C LEU A 37 4.55 9.14 -3.39
N ASP A 38 4.84 9.37 -4.67
CA ASP A 38 5.29 8.30 -5.57
C ASP A 38 6.59 7.66 -5.05
N TYR A 39 7.50 8.44 -4.45
CA TYR A 39 8.73 7.91 -3.84
C TYR A 39 8.51 7.30 -2.45
N LEU A 40 7.75 7.98 -1.58
CA LEU A 40 7.60 7.56 -0.18
C LEU A 40 6.74 6.31 -0.01
N THR A 41 5.89 5.98 -0.99
CA THR A 41 5.06 4.78 -0.97
C THR A 41 5.77 3.53 -1.50
N ILE A 42 6.98 3.66 -2.05
CA ILE A 42 7.77 2.52 -2.50
C ILE A 42 8.28 1.76 -1.26
N PRO A 43 7.97 0.46 -1.13
CA PRO A 43 8.52 -0.34 -0.04
C PRO A 43 10.04 -0.41 -0.16
N ALA A 44 10.74 -0.23 0.95
CA ALA A 44 12.21 -0.25 0.97
C ALA A 44 12.81 -1.63 0.61
N THR A 45 12.03 -2.71 0.75
CA THR A 45 12.47 -4.09 0.51
C THR A 45 11.35 -4.95 -0.10
N SER A 46 11.71 -6.10 -0.66
CA SER A 46 10.77 -7.12 -1.15
C SER A 46 10.12 -7.96 -0.04
N VAL A 47 10.40 -7.69 1.24
CA VAL A 47 9.99 -8.54 2.37
C VAL A 47 8.48 -8.72 2.44
N ASP A 48 7.70 -7.67 2.19
CA ASP A 48 6.24 -7.77 2.23
C ASP A 48 5.69 -8.68 1.12
N VAL A 49 6.31 -8.62 -0.06
CA VAL A 49 5.99 -9.48 -1.20
C VAL A 49 6.38 -10.93 -0.91
N GLU A 50 7.55 -11.17 -0.34
CA GLU A 50 8.00 -12.50 0.08
C GLU A 50 7.13 -13.10 1.18
N ARG A 51 6.70 -12.28 2.14
CA ARG A 51 5.75 -12.68 3.20
C ARG A 51 4.39 -13.04 2.59
N LEU A 52 3.90 -12.25 1.62
CA LEU A 52 2.66 -12.54 0.90
C LEU A 52 2.75 -13.89 0.16
N PHE A 53 3.83 -14.13 -0.59
CA PHE A 53 4.02 -15.41 -1.29
C PHE A 53 4.22 -16.59 -0.35
N SER A 54 4.89 -16.38 0.77
CA SER A 54 5.07 -17.42 1.80
C SER A 54 3.73 -17.84 2.41
N ARG A 55 2.85 -16.89 2.72
CA ARG A 55 1.47 -17.16 3.15
C ARG A 55 0.65 -17.79 2.02
N GLY A 56 0.82 -17.28 0.80
CA GLY A 56 0.17 -17.78 -0.40
C GLY A 56 0.52 -19.22 -0.76
N ARG A 57 1.62 -19.75 -0.21
CA ARG A 57 1.98 -21.16 -0.34
C ARG A 57 0.89 -22.09 0.22
N LEU A 58 0.08 -21.67 1.21
CA LEU A 58 -1.08 -22.45 1.66
C LEU A 58 -2.17 -22.55 0.58
N VAL A 59 -2.44 -21.44 -0.11
CA VAL A 59 -3.41 -21.37 -1.22
C VAL A 59 -2.90 -22.14 -2.45
N LEU A 60 -1.59 -22.12 -2.69
CA LEU A 60 -0.96 -22.69 -3.87
C LEU A 60 -0.52 -24.16 -3.72
N ALA A 61 -0.06 -24.57 -2.54
CA ALA A 61 0.79 -25.76 -2.40
C ALA A 61 0.13 -26.97 -1.74
N HIS A 62 -1.12 -26.93 -1.26
CA HIS A 62 -1.62 -28.07 -0.45
C HIS A 62 -2.86 -28.84 -0.89
N THR A 63 -3.66 -28.43 -1.88
CA THR A 63 -4.82 -29.27 -2.26
C THR A 63 -5.28 -29.06 -3.69
N ARG A 64 -4.62 -29.67 -4.70
CA ARG A 64 -5.15 -29.95 -6.06
C ARG A 64 -6.16 -28.92 -6.60
N SER A 65 -5.90 -27.64 -6.36
CA SER A 65 -6.92 -26.63 -6.50
C SER A 65 -6.83 -26.20 -7.96
N ARG A 66 -7.84 -26.53 -8.78
CA ARG A 66 -7.96 -26.06 -10.17
C ARG A 66 -8.27 -24.56 -10.22
N LEU A 67 -7.60 -23.77 -9.37
CA LEU A 67 -7.72 -22.34 -9.31
C LEU A 67 -6.94 -21.75 -10.47
N SER A 68 -7.60 -20.87 -11.20
CA SER A 68 -6.93 -20.05 -12.21
C SER A 68 -5.97 -19.07 -11.55
N VAL A 69 -5.01 -18.56 -12.31
CA VAL A 69 -4.11 -17.48 -11.88
C VAL A 69 -4.89 -16.28 -11.34
N LEU A 70 -6.03 -15.95 -11.97
CA LEU A 70 -6.91 -14.86 -11.53
C LEU A 70 -7.52 -15.15 -10.16
N SER A 71 -8.06 -16.36 -9.96
CA SER A 71 -8.66 -16.77 -8.68
C SER A 71 -7.62 -16.76 -7.55
N THR A 72 -6.41 -17.28 -7.82
CA THR A 72 -5.30 -17.24 -6.88
C THR A 72 -4.93 -15.81 -6.51
N ARG A 73 -4.77 -14.91 -7.51
CA ARG A 73 -4.47 -13.49 -7.26
C ARG A 73 -5.56 -12.84 -6.40
N SER A 74 -6.83 -13.03 -6.75
CA SER A 74 -7.95 -12.47 -6.01
C SER A 74 -7.97 -12.94 -4.55
N LEU A 75 -7.71 -14.23 -4.30
CA LEU A 75 -7.64 -14.78 -2.93
C LEU A 75 -6.48 -14.17 -2.13
N LEU A 76 -5.30 -14.03 -2.74
CA LEU A 76 -4.14 -13.41 -2.07
C LEU A 76 -4.38 -11.94 -1.75
N CYS A 77 -4.93 -11.16 -2.70
CA CYS A 77 -5.28 -9.77 -2.49
C CYS A 77 -6.36 -9.63 -1.40
N LEU A 78 -7.45 -10.38 -1.50
CA LEU A 78 -8.55 -10.33 -0.53
C LEU A 78 -8.08 -10.68 0.88
N GLY A 79 -7.28 -11.74 1.03
CA GLY A 79 -6.71 -12.11 2.32
C GLY A 79 -5.78 -11.05 2.89
N SER A 80 -4.95 -10.42 2.04
CA SER A 80 -4.07 -9.32 2.48
C SER A 80 -4.86 -8.07 2.87
N TRP A 81 -5.87 -7.69 2.11
CA TRP A 81 -6.69 -6.51 2.38
C TRP A 81 -7.58 -6.68 3.60
N SER A 82 -8.12 -7.88 3.82
CA SER A 82 -8.89 -8.20 5.02
C SER A 82 -8.06 -8.03 6.29
N LEU A 83 -6.79 -8.43 6.30
CA LEU A 83 -5.88 -8.22 7.44
C LEU A 83 -5.50 -6.75 7.69
N LEU A 84 -5.72 -5.89 6.70
CA LEU A 84 -5.47 -4.44 6.78
C LEU A 84 -6.76 -3.66 7.07
N ASP A 85 -7.87 -4.35 7.38
CA ASP A 85 -9.20 -3.77 7.57
C ASP A 85 -9.68 -2.93 6.36
N LEU A 86 -9.20 -3.27 5.16
CA LEU A 86 -9.58 -2.61 3.91
C LEU A 86 -10.81 -3.24 3.24
N VAL A 87 -11.28 -4.38 3.77
CA VAL A 87 -12.47 -5.10 3.29
C VAL A 87 -13.52 -5.01 4.37
N ARG A 88 -14.71 -4.49 4.03
CA ARG A 88 -15.84 -4.44 4.97
C ARG A 88 -16.55 -5.78 4.98
N ASP A 89 -16.89 -6.28 6.16
CA ASP A 89 -17.63 -7.54 6.31
C ASP A 89 -18.99 -7.53 5.59
N GLU A 90 -19.62 -6.36 5.48
CA GLU A 90 -20.87 -6.15 4.75
C GLU A 90 -20.73 -6.50 3.27
N ASP A 91 -19.61 -6.11 2.64
CA ASP A 91 -19.34 -6.38 1.23
C ASP A 91 -19.13 -7.88 0.99
N VAL A 92 -18.53 -8.58 1.95
CA VAL A 92 -18.32 -10.04 1.88
C VAL A 92 -19.65 -10.78 2.02
N ARG A 93 -20.50 -10.36 2.95
CA ARG A 93 -21.81 -10.98 3.19
C ARG A 93 -22.79 -10.77 2.03
N ALA A 94 -22.68 -9.68 1.28
CA ALA A 94 -23.54 -9.41 0.13
C ALA A 94 -23.30 -10.36 -1.06
N VAL A 95 -22.18 -11.08 -1.08
CA VAL A 95 -21.78 -11.99 -2.17
C VAL A 95 -22.08 -13.47 -1.86
N VAL A 96 -22.38 -13.80 -0.60
CA VAL A 96 -22.74 -15.15 -0.12
C VAL A 96 -24.25 -15.32 -0.14
#